data_AF-A0A433JZC4-F1
#
_entry.id   AF-A0A433JZC4-F1
#
_cell.length_a   1.000
_cell.length_b   1.000
_cell.length_c   1.000
_cell.angle_alpha   90.00
_cell.angle_beta   90.00
_cell.angle_gamma   90.00
#
_symmetry.space_group_name_H-M   'P 1'
#
loop_
_entity.id
_entity.type
_entity.pdbx_description
1 polymer ?
#
loop_
_entity_poly.entity_id
_entity_poly.type
_entity_poly.pdbx_seq_one_letter_code
_entity_poly.pdbx_strand_id
1 'polypeptide(L)'
;MNLLNTGAGKLIMKSRATSFNDNSTSGDSNQTTGLSIYNASSGRIEATLINSSLNNNKATGDNAPIAAGLYASNQGSGLVLIKVSNSQFNANFASNQAFGYEAINFGSGTLSFTADQAQFNNNSAGFLSAGIGGGNYSSGSLTISTYQSLFIPGWGTNSHRVFTYDGGTGPINVSIR
;
A
#
# COMPACT_ATOMS: atom_id res chain seq x y z
N MET A 1 -12.74 0.28 -0.64
CA MET A 1 -13.21 1.13 0.49
C MET A 1 -12.22 2.25 0.69
N ASN A 2 -12.66 3.49 0.97
CA ASN A 2 -11.77 4.66 1.10
C ASN A 2 -11.88 5.29 2.49
N LEU A 3 -10.74 5.49 3.17
CA LEU A 3 -10.62 6.29 4.38
C LEU A 3 -9.93 7.60 4.02
N LEU A 4 -10.59 8.72 4.30
CA LEU A 4 -10.11 10.06 3.97
C LEU A 4 -10.09 10.93 5.23
N ASN A 5 -8.92 11.46 5.59
CA ASN A 5 -8.80 12.52 6.58
C ASN A 5 -8.38 13.83 5.93
N THR A 6 -9.25 14.84 6.00
CA THR A 6 -9.01 16.21 5.53
C THR A 6 -8.92 17.22 6.67
N GLY A 7 -9.18 16.81 7.91
CA GLY A 7 -9.12 17.68 9.09
C GLY A 7 -7.87 17.45 9.95
N ALA A 8 -7.57 18.40 10.84
CA ALA A 8 -6.44 18.31 11.77
C ALA A 8 -6.59 17.24 12.87
N GLY A 9 -7.72 16.51 12.88
CA GLY A 9 -8.06 15.52 13.89
C GLY A 9 -7.35 14.17 13.71
N LYS A 10 -7.78 13.20 14.52
CA LYS A 10 -7.28 11.82 14.49
C LYS A 10 -8.37 10.89 13.99
N LEU A 11 -8.09 10.16 12.91
CA LEU A 11 -8.90 9.05 12.43
C LEU A 11 -8.24 7.73 12.83
N ILE A 12 -9.02 6.81 13.43
CA ILE A 12 -8.54 5.49 13.85
C ILE A 12 -9.39 4.42 13.20
N MET A 13 -8.72 3.49 12.52
CA MET A 13 -9.32 2.27 11.99
C MET A 13 -8.69 1.06 12.67
N LYS A 14 -9.52 0.17 13.19
CA LYS A 14 -9.12 -1.15 13.65
C LYS A 14 -9.99 -2.19 12.99
N SER A 15 -9.36 -3.16 12.35
CA SER A 15 -10.04 -4.24 11.64
C SER A 15 -9.43 -5.57 12.01
N ARG A 16 -10.28 -6.58 12.18
CA ARG A 16 -9.87 -7.96 12.47
C ARG A 16 -10.70 -8.93 11.63
N ALA A 17 -10.05 -9.87 10.96
CA ALA A 17 -10.74 -10.91 10.17
C ALA A 17 -11.70 -10.33 9.11
N THR A 18 -11.29 -9.23 8.48
CA THR A 18 -12.10 -8.54 7.46
C THR A 18 -11.51 -8.75 6.08
N SER A 19 -12.37 -8.87 5.07
CA SER A 19 -11.96 -8.87 3.67
C SER A 19 -12.27 -7.52 3.04
N PHE A 20 -11.23 -6.81 2.59
CA PHE A 20 -11.33 -5.64 1.74
C PHE A 20 -11.07 -6.08 0.32
N ASN A 21 -12.14 -6.15 -0.48
CA ASN A 21 -12.05 -6.62 -1.84
C ASN A 21 -12.66 -5.59 -2.79
N ASP A 22 -11.92 -5.22 -3.83
CA ASP A 22 -12.45 -4.50 -4.97
C ASP A 22 -12.48 -5.43 -6.20
N ASN A 23 -13.71 -5.69 -6.63
CA ASN A 23 -14.09 -6.55 -7.75
C ASN A 23 -14.77 -5.74 -8.88
N SER A 24 -14.69 -4.40 -8.86
CA SER A 24 -15.42 -3.54 -9.80
C SER A 24 -14.86 -3.59 -11.24
N THR A 25 -15.71 -3.84 -12.23
CA THR A 25 -15.36 -4.12 -13.66
C THR A 25 -14.95 -2.90 -14.46
N SER A 26 -15.01 -1.73 -13.86
CA SER A 26 -15.02 -0.47 -14.56
C SER A 26 -14.79 0.61 -13.52
N GLY A 27 -13.62 1.24 -13.57
CA GLY A 27 -13.33 2.42 -12.77
C GLY A 27 -12.49 3.36 -13.59
N ASP A 28 -13.05 4.52 -13.94
CA ASP A 28 -12.40 5.64 -14.63
C ASP A 28 -11.25 6.30 -13.82
N SER A 29 -10.81 5.66 -12.73
CA SER A 29 -9.68 6.07 -11.92
C SER A 29 -8.53 5.12 -12.17
N ASN A 30 -7.36 5.68 -12.48
CA ASN A 30 -6.08 5.02 -12.71
C ASN A 30 -5.53 4.16 -11.52
N GLN A 31 -6.38 3.74 -10.57
CA GLN A 31 -6.06 3.03 -9.33
C GLN A 31 -7.13 1.98 -9.00
N THR A 32 -6.71 0.76 -8.63
CA THR A 32 -7.62 -0.33 -8.23
C THR A 32 -7.18 -0.93 -6.89
N THR A 33 -8.01 -0.80 -5.85
CA THR A 33 -7.58 -1.13 -4.48
C THR A 33 -8.68 -1.70 -3.59
N GLY A 34 -8.36 -2.73 -2.80
CA GLY A 34 -9.29 -3.27 -1.80
C GLY A 34 -9.59 -2.25 -0.70
N LEU A 35 -8.53 -1.60 -0.21
CA LEU A 35 -8.58 -0.53 0.78
C LEU A 35 -7.66 0.62 0.36
N SER A 36 -8.17 1.85 0.45
CA SER A 36 -7.42 3.08 0.24
C SER A 36 -7.45 3.95 1.50
N ILE A 37 -6.30 4.46 1.92
CA ILE A 37 -6.13 5.36 3.06
C ILE A 37 -5.47 6.65 2.59
N TYR A 38 -6.11 7.78 2.83
CA TYR A 38 -5.65 9.07 2.34
C TYR A 38 -5.68 10.15 3.41
N ASN A 39 -4.54 10.80 3.65
CA ASN A 39 -4.43 11.96 4.53
C ASN A 39 -4.04 13.20 3.73
N ALA A 40 -4.97 14.13 3.57
CA ALA A 40 -4.78 15.41 2.88
C ALA A 40 -4.42 16.56 3.84
N SER A 41 -4.17 16.25 5.11
CA SER A 41 -4.25 17.22 6.19
C SER A 41 -3.02 17.18 7.09
N SER A 42 -2.97 18.10 8.05
CA SER A 42 -2.04 18.05 9.18
C SER A 42 -2.43 17.03 10.25
N GLY A 43 -3.60 16.39 10.12
CA GLY A 43 -4.11 15.41 11.07
C GLY A 43 -3.44 14.04 10.96
N ARG A 44 -3.98 13.07 11.69
CA ARG A 44 -3.40 11.73 11.85
C ARG A 44 -4.36 10.63 11.45
N ILE A 45 -3.86 9.64 10.72
CA ILE A 45 -4.54 8.36 10.50
C ILE A 45 -3.74 7.25 11.16
N GLU A 46 -4.43 6.41 11.94
CA GLU A 46 -3.91 5.14 12.44
C GLU A 46 -4.79 4.00 11.93
N ALA A 47 -4.23 3.09 11.15
CA ALA A 47 -4.90 1.88 10.72
C ALA A 47 -4.19 0.65 11.29
N THR A 48 -4.96 -0.25 11.89
CA THR A 48 -4.47 -1.56 12.32
C THR A 48 -5.36 -2.63 11.71
N LEU A 49 -4.74 -3.54 10.94
CA LEU A 49 -5.42 -4.65 10.28
C LEU A 49 -4.82 -5.97 10.79
N ILE A 50 -5.66 -6.87 11.28
CA ILE A 50 -5.23 -8.18 11.81
C ILE A 50 -6.02 -9.27 11.09
N ASN A 51 -5.36 -10.35 10.66
CA ASN A 51 -6.03 -11.48 9.99
C ASN A 51 -6.91 -11.05 8.81
N SER A 52 -6.57 -9.95 8.12
CA SER A 52 -7.41 -9.36 7.09
C SER A 52 -6.93 -9.78 5.71
N SER A 53 -7.84 -9.85 4.74
CA SER A 53 -7.52 -10.10 3.34
C SER A 53 -7.71 -8.82 2.54
N LEU A 54 -6.70 -8.42 1.78
CA LEU A 54 -6.64 -7.19 1.01
C LEU A 54 -6.42 -7.56 -0.45
N ASN A 55 -7.50 -7.50 -1.23
CA ASN A 55 -7.55 -8.04 -2.57
C ASN A 55 -7.85 -6.93 -3.58
N ASN A 56 -7.04 -6.85 -4.63
CA ASN A 56 -7.38 -6.13 -5.86
C ASN A 56 -7.50 -7.14 -7.00
N ASN A 57 -8.73 -7.42 -7.41
CA ASN A 57 -9.02 -8.48 -8.37
C ASN A 57 -9.26 -7.96 -9.79
N LYS A 58 -9.08 -6.65 -10.03
CA LYS A 58 -9.60 -6.06 -11.27
C LYS A 58 -8.95 -4.74 -11.64
N ALA A 59 -8.20 -4.74 -12.73
CA ALA A 59 -7.88 -3.59 -13.55
C ALA A 59 -7.85 -4.09 -15.00
N THR A 60 -8.90 -3.88 -15.78
CA THR A 60 -8.89 -4.29 -17.19
C THR A 60 -8.35 -3.14 -18.04
N GLY A 61 -7.06 -3.18 -18.39
CA GLY A 61 -6.44 -2.30 -19.41
C GLY A 61 -5.17 -1.56 -18.98
N ASP A 62 -4.43 -1.04 -19.96
CA ASP A 62 -3.14 -0.32 -19.79
C ASP A 62 -3.27 1.02 -19.03
N ASN A 63 -4.50 1.46 -18.73
CA ASN A 63 -4.80 2.76 -18.11
C ASN A 63 -4.86 2.74 -16.57
N ALA A 64 -4.64 1.60 -15.91
CA ALA A 64 -4.58 1.51 -14.45
C ALA A 64 -3.14 1.27 -13.98
N PRO A 65 -2.30 2.32 -13.89
CA PRO A 65 -0.91 2.19 -13.45
C PRO A 65 -0.82 1.52 -12.07
N ILE A 66 -1.72 1.86 -11.13
CA ILE A 66 -1.67 1.40 -9.74
C ILE A 66 -2.70 0.30 -9.46
N ALA A 67 -2.22 -0.86 -9.03
CA ALA A 67 -3.05 -1.97 -8.60
C ALA A 67 -2.53 -2.50 -7.26
N ALA A 68 -3.22 -2.20 -6.15
CA ALA A 68 -2.78 -2.62 -4.82
C ALA A 68 -3.89 -3.16 -3.90
N GLY A 69 -3.63 -4.25 -3.16
CA GLY A 69 -4.56 -4.73 -2.13
C GLY A 69 -4.86 -3.65 -1.08
N LEU A 70 -3.83 -2.89 -0.73
CA LEU A 70 -3.92 -1.68 0.09
C LEU A 70 -3.12 -0.55 -0.54
N TYR A 71 -3.71 0.64 -0.60
CA TYR A 71 -3.05 1.86 -1.00
C TYR A 71 -3.09 2.89 0.12
N ALA A 72 -1.97 3.55 0.36
CA ALA A 72 -1.86 4.61 1.34
C ALA A 72 -1.19 5.84 0.73
N SER A 73 -1.81 7.00 0.94
CA SER A 73 -1.25 8.28 0.51
C SER A 73 -1.28 9.31 1.62
N ASN A 74 -0.17 9.98 1.83
CA ASN A 74 -0.07 11.16 2.69
C ASN A 74 0.33 12.36 1.84
N GLN A 75 -0.63 13.26 1.60
CA GLN A 75 -0.41 14.50 0.84
C GLN A 75 -0.28 15.71 1.76
N GLY A 76 -0.64 15.59 3.03
CA GLY A 76 -0.51 16.65 4.02
C GLY A 76 0.80 16.61 4.81
N SER A 77 0.91 17.53 5.77
CA SER A 77 2.00 17.57 6.76
C SER A 77 1.79 16.61 7.94
N GLY A 78 0.66 15.89 7.94
CA GLY A 78 0.24 15.01 9.01
C GLY A 78 0.90 13.63 9.00
N LEU A 79 0.31 12.69 9.73
CA LEU A 79 0.88 11.38 9.99
C LEU A 79 -0.07 10.26 9.54
N VAL A 80 0.43 9.32 8.75
CA VAL A 80 -0.25 8.07 8.39
C VAL A 80 0.55 6.90 8.97
N LEU A 81 -0.07 6.16 9.90
CA LEU A 81 0.50 4.95 10.49
C LEU A 81 -0.38 3.75 10.13
N ILE A 82 0.21 2.78 9.46
CA ILE A 82 -0.47 1.54 9.07
C ILE A 82 0.29 0.37 9.64
N LYS A 83 -0.41 -0.46 10.42
CA LYS A 83 0.11 -1.72 10.95
C LYS A 83 -0.75 -2.86 10.47
N VAL A 84 -0.12 -3.88 9.90
CA VAL A 84 -0.79 -5.08 9.45
C VAL A 84 -0.13 -6.29 10.08
N SER A 85 -0.93 -7.24 10.57
CA SER A 85 -0.44 -8.47 11.17
C SER A 85 -1.21 -9.67 10.65
N ASN A 86 -0.51 -10.77 10.33
CA ASN A 86 -1.13 -12.04 9.90
C ASN A 86 -2.14 -11.86 8.75
N SER A 87 -1.91 -10.87 7.89
CA SER A 87 -2.85 -10.43 6.86
C SER A 87 -2.32 -10.81 5.47
N GLN A 88 -3.22 -11.02 4.53
CA GLN A 88 -2.89 -11.43 3.18
C GLN A 88 -3.19 -10.31 2.19
N PHE A 89 -2.23 -10.01 1.33
CA PHE A 89 -2.37 -9.11 0.20
C PHE A 89 -2.37 -9.94 -1.07
N ASN A 90 -3.41 -9.83 -1.89
CA ASN A 90 -3.50 -10.56 -3.14
C ASN A 90 -3.56 -9.57 -4.31
N ALA A 91 -2.43 -9.45 -5.00
CA ALA A 91 -2.25 -8.72 -6.25
C ALA A 91 -2.46 -9.66 -7.44
N ASN A 92 -3.68 -9.66 -7.98
CA ASN A 92 -4.09 -10.63 -9.00
C ASN A 92 -3.91 -10.12 -10.45
N PHE A 93 -3.23 -8.98 -10.65
CA PHE A 93 -3.17 -8.32 -11.96
C PHE A 93 -1.77 -7.92 -12.43
N ALA A 94 -1.59 -7.90 -13.76
CA ALA A 94 -0.35 -7.61 -14.48
C ALA A 94 -0.32 -6.14 -14.92
N SER A 95 -0.06 -5.23 -13.98
CA SER A 95 0.31 -3.85 -14.31
C SER A 95 1.80 -3.61 -14.04
N ASN A 96 2.34 -2.56 -14.65
CA ASN A 96 3.71 -2.12 -14.42
C ASN A 96 3.98 -1.64 -12.98
N GLN A 97 2.95 -1.47 -12.15
CA GLN A 97 3.05 -1.09 -10.72
C GLN A 97 2.02 -1.89 -9.90
N ALA A 98 2.04 -3.22 -10.04
CA ALA A 98 1.20 -4.11 -9.26
C ALA A 98 1.88 -4.43 -7.92
N PHE A 99 1.26 -4.04 -6.81
CA PHE A 99 1.79 -4.23 -5.47
C PHE A 99 0.79 -4.94 -4.55
N GLY A 100 1.24 -5.71 -3.57
CA GLY A 100 0.33 -6.13 -2.49
C GLY A 100 -0.09 -4.92 -1.66
N TYR A 101 0.88 -4.06 -1.36
CA TYR A 101 0.69 -2.77 -0.70
C TYR A 101 1.46 -1.65 -1.41
N GLU A 102 0.87 -0.48 -1.55
CA GLU A 102 1.54 0.71 -2.06
C GLU A 102 1.42 1.90 -1.09
N ALA A 103 2.55 2.54 -0.81
CA ALA A 103 2.65 3.72 0.04
C ALA A 103 3.23 4.89 -0.74
N ILE A 104 2.55 6.03 -0.77
CA ILE A 104 3.09 7.25 -1.39
C ILE A 104 2.98 8.47 -0.47
N ASN A 105 4.12 9.07 -0.14
CA ASN A 105 4.20 10.32 0.61
C ASN A 105 4.52 11.50 -0.32
N PHE A 106 3.50 12.30 -0.61
CA PHE A 106 3.60 13.53 -1.40
C PHE A 106 3.73 14.79 -0.53
N GLY A 107 3.37 14.70 0.76
CA GLY A 107 3.40 15.82 1.68
C GLY A 107 4.60 15.80 2.63
N SER A 108 4.85 16.94 3.29
CA SER A 108 5.96 17.10 4.25
C SER A 108 5.82 16.29 5.55
N GLY A 109 4.73 15.51 5.69
CA GLY A 109 4.45 14.67 6.83
C GLY A 109 5.15 13.31 6.81
N THR A 110 4.59 12.34 7.52
CA THR A 110 5.15 10.99 7.63
C THR A 110 4.14 9.93 7.23
N LEU A 111 4.60 8.98 6.42
CA LEU A 111 3.88 7.74 6.12
C LEU A 111 4.71 6.56 6.63
N SER A 112 4.14 5.77 7.53
CA SER A 112 4.77 4.54 8.04
C SER A 112 3.87 3.34 7.82
N PHE A 113 4.46 2.29 7.28
CA PHE A 113 3.86 0.99 7.11
C PHE A 113 4.68 -0.06 7.84
N THR A 114 4.01 -0.89 8.64
CA THR A 114 4.61 -2.05 9.29
C THR A 114 3.77 -3.28 8.97
N ALA A 115 4.41 -4.32 8.45
CA ALA A 115 3.82 -5.63 8.24
C ALA A 115 4.51 -6.70 9.11
N ASP A 116 3.73 -7.45 9.87
CA ASP A 116 4.21 -8.55 10.71
C ASP A 116 3.50 -9.85 10.30
N GLN A 117 4.27 -10.87 9.91
CA GLN A 117 3.73 -12.15 9.45
C GLN A 117 2.67 -11.99 8.34
N ALA A 118 2.83 -10.96 7.51
CA ALA A 118 1.94 -10.74 6.38
C ALA A 118 2.37 -11.59 5.19
N GLN A 119 1.41 -11.92 4.34
CA GLN A 119 1.67 -12.65 3.10
C GLN A 119 1.31 -11.76 1.92
N PHE A 120 2.28 -11.58 1.02
CA PHE A 120 2.12 -10.82 -0.21
C PHE A 120 2.09 -11.79 -1.38
N ASN A 121 0.89 -12.08 -1.87
CA ASN A 121 0.64 -12.95 -3.01
C ASN A 121 0.52 -12.11 -4.29
N ASN A 122 1.47 -12.29 -5.18
CA ASN A 122 1.42 -11.80 -6.54
C ASN A 122 1.02 -12.95 -7.46
N ASN A 123 -0.19 -12.94 -7.98
CA ASN A 123 -0.70 -13.97 -8.87
C ASN A 123 -0.60 -13.57 -10.35
N SER A 124 0.21 -12.55 -10.64
CA SER A 124 0.34 -11.99 -11.97
C SER A 124 1.65 -12.36 -12.65
N ALA A 125 1.54 -12.99 -13.81
CA ALA A 125 2.66 -13.36 -14.67
C ALA A 125 2.93 -12.23 -15.68
N GLY A 126 3.95 -11.38 -15.46
CA GLY A 126 4.53 -10.64 -16.59
C GLY A 126 5.18 -9.27 -16.35
N PHE A 127 4.86 -8.54 -15.28
CA PHE A 127 5.36 -7.16 -15.06
C PHE A 127 6.06 -6.98 -13.70
N LEU A 128 6.65 -5.80 -13.46
CA LEU A 128 7.28 -5.47 -12.18
C LEU A 128 6.28 -5.72 -11.05
N SER A 129 6.59 -6.70 -10.22
CA SER A 129 5.71 -7.14 -9.14
C SER A 129 6.47 -7.02 -7.84
N ALA A 130 6.04 -6.11 -6.96
CA ALA A 130 6.59 -6.08 -5.62
C ALA A 130 5.54 -6.44 -4.57
N GLY A 131 5.96 -7.07 -3.47
CA GLY A 131 5.05 -7.22 -2.34
C GLY A 131 4.63 -5.85 -1.82
N ILE A 132 5.60 -4.92 -1.74
CA ILE A 132 5.40 -3.56 -1.27
C ILE A 132 6.02 -2.55 -2.25
N GLY A 133 5.25 -1.56 -2.67
CA GLY A 133 5.70 -0.37 -3.37
C GLY A 133 5.77 0.83 -2.43
N GLY A 134 6.79 1.68 -2.58
CA GLY A 134 6.99 2.87 -1.74
C GLY A 134 7.51 4.07 -2.52
N GLY A 135 6.84 5.21 -2.46
CA GLY A 135 7.27 6.46 -3.07
C GLY A 135 7.36 7.61 -2.07
N ASN A 136 8.45 8.37 -2.08
CA ASN A 136 8.52 9.66 -1.39
C ASN A 136 8.88 10.75 -2.40
N TYR A 137 8.02 11.75 -2.52
CA TYR A 137 8.13 12.81 -3.52
C TYR A 137 8.23 14.20 -2.89
N SER A 138 8.61 14.26 -1.61
CA SER A 138 8.56 15.47 -0.81
C SER A 138 9.70 15.51 0.23
N SER A 139 9.68 16.52 1.10
CA SER A 139 10.56 16.61 2.27
C SER A 139 10.12 15.77 3.47
N GLY A 140 8.93 15.15 3.41
CA GLY A 140 8.43 14.25 4.43
C GLY A 140 9.15 12.90 4.45
N SER A 141 8.70 11.97 5.29
CA SER A 141 9.37 10.68 5.45
C SER A 141 8.46 9.49 5.13
N LEU A 142 9.04 8.50 4.46
CA LEU A 142 8.43 7.19 4.22
C LEU A 142 9.19 6.13 5.01
N THR A 143 8.49 5.32 5.79
CA THR A 143 9.07 4.16 6.47
C THR A 143 8.29 2.90 6.13
N ILE A 144 8.98 1.88 5.64
CA ILE A 144 8.43 0.56 5.35
C ILE A 144 9.19 -0.45 6.20
N SER A 145 8.47 -1.22 7.00
CA SER A 145 9.05 -2.27 7.84
C SER A 145 8.27 -3.56 7.67
N THR A 146 8.98 -4.67 7.47
CA THR A 146 8.40 -6.01 7.47
C THR A 146 9.13 -6.91 8.45
N TYR A 147 8.38 -7.78 9.12
CA TYR A 147 8.88 -8.81 10.01
C TYR A 147 8.23 -10.15 9.67
N GLN A 148 9.02 -11.20 9.44
CA GLN A 148 8.55 -12.57 9.15
C GLN A 148 7.48 -12.65 8.05
N SER A 149 7.50 -11.71 7.11
CA SER A 149 6.49 -11.64 6.05
C SER A 149 6.90 -12.49 4.86
N LEU A 150 5.92 -13.18 4.27
CA LEU A 150 6.09 -14.06 3.12
C LEU A 150 5.72 -13.33 1.84
N PHE A 151 6.44 -13.63 0.76
CA PHE A 151 6.20 -13.06 -0.57
C PHE A 151 6.13 -14.21 -1.57
N ILE A 152 5.02 -14.31 -2.32
CA ILE A 152 4.67 -15.44 -3.17
C ILE A 152 4.29 -14.94 -4.58
N PRO A 153 4.77 -15.56 -5.68
CA PRO A 153 5.77 -16.62 -5.73
C PRO A 153 7.12 -16.13 -5.19
N GLY A 154 7.96 -17.08 -4.77
CA GLY A 154 9.28 -16.83 -4.20
C GLY A 154 10.33 -16.36 -5.22
N TRP A 155 9.98 -15.39 -6.07
CA TRP A 155 10.83 -14.59 -6.97
C TRP A 155 10.99 -15.11 -8.41
N GLY A 156 10.64 -14.25 -9.38
CA GLY A 156 11.05 -14.30 -10.79
C GLY A 156 11.89 -13.08 -11.16
N THR A 157 12.32 -12.97 -12.43
CA THR A 157 13.26 -11.92 -12.92
C THR A 157 12.77 -10.47 -12.74
N ASN A 158 11.48 -10.24 -12.49
CA ASN A 158 10.87 -8.91 -12.32
C ASN A 158 10.15 -8.76 -10.96
N SER A 159 10.57 -9.49 -9.92
CA SER A 159 9.90 -9.47 -8.61
C SER A 159 10.77 -8.92 -7.49
N HIS A 160 10.22 -8.01 -6.67
CA HIS A 160 10.91 -7.38 -5.52
C HIS A 160 10.13 -7.54 -4.21
N ARG A 161 10.81 -7.70 -3.06
CA ARG A 161 10.12 -7.65 -1.75
C ARG A 161 9.52 -6.27 -1.51
N VAL A 162 10.39 -5.28 -1.68
CA VAL A 162 10.08 -3.86 -1.56
C VAL A 162 10.69 -3.18 -2.76
N PHE A 163 9.88 -2.41 -3.49
CA PHE A 163 10.31 -1.51 -4.54
C PHE A 163 10.13 -0.07 -4.04
N THR A 164 11.15 0.77 -4.20
CA THR A 164 11.10 2.17 -3.76
C THR A 164 11.44 3.13 -4.88
N TYR A 165 10.73 4.24 -4.93
CA TYR A 165 11.03 5.38 -5.79
C TYR A 165 11.23 6.64 -4.93
N ASP A 166 12.40 7.25 -5.05
CA ASP A 166 12.71 8.52 -4.39
C ASP A 166 12.70 9.65 -5.43
N GLY A 167 11.68 10.50 -5.35
CA GLY A 167 11.57 11.73 -6.14
C GLY A 167 11.61 12.98 -5.27
N GLY A 168 11.89 12.84 -3.97
CA GLY A 168 11.82 13.89 -2.97
C GLY A 168 13.18 14.23 -2.36
N THR A 169 13.16 14.98 -1.27
CA THR A 169 14.36 15.28 -0.46
C THR A 169 14.34 14.62 0.91
N GLY A 170 13.17 14.10 1.32
CA GLY A 170 13.02 13.42 2.59
C GLY A 170 13.31 11.92 2.49
N PRO A 171 13.57 11.25 3.63
CA PRO A 171 14.12 9.91 3.62
C PRO A 171 13.07 8.82 3.32
N ILE A 172 13.52 7.76 2.64
CA ILE A 172 12.85 6.47 2.58
C ILE A 172 13.63 5.46 3.43
N ASN A 173 13.02 4.97 4.51
CA ASN A 173 13.60 3.97 5.40
C ASN A 173 12.95 2.60 5.17
N VAL A 174 13.74 1.59 4.81
CA VAL A 174 13.25 0.21 4.59
C VAL A 174 13.93 -0.74 5.56
N SER A 175 13.14 -1.50 6.32
CA SER A 175 13.63 -2.60 7.18
C SER A 175 12.88 -3.88 6.83
N ILE A 176 13.63 -4.93 6.48
CA ILE A 176 13.08 -6.26 6.17
C ILE A 176 13.76 -7.23 7.12
N ARG A 177 12.97 -7.89 7.98
CA ARG A 177 13.45 -8.79 9.03
C ARG A 177 12.70 -10.12 9.02
#